data_AF-A0A094GNY0-F1
#
_entry.id   AF-A0A094GNY0-F1
#
_cell.length_a   1.000
_cell.length_b   1.000
_cell.length_c   1.000
_cell.angle_alpha   90.00
_cell.angle_beta   90.00
_cell.angle_gamma   90.00
#
_symmetry.space_group_name_H-M   'P 1'
#
loop_
_entity.id
_entity.type
_entity.pdbx_description
1 polymer ?
#
loop_
_entity_poly.entity_id
_entity_poly.type
_entity_poly.pdbx_seq_one_letter_code
_entity_poly.pdbx_strand_id
1 'polypeptide(L)'
;MAPCTHVQWLTVRQDETNFELQYGNRLHNITKCLPQPFTQYPSVVLFIGNSMKSKALRALYPQSAISTCRKFGIANICIDSTTENEEHPVLLAESVSDYAQAKARGKQTCHETSNHPVPWPGLEIPKRQKFIDHVQARLLSLFTDVMCLFAQDYGGLDAVADTLMTWATIGTASSLPRAVRPRLLIVANISGNNFVSEALRFRLKVLSHSGFSESFSSINVVNVLGASGHTSRGHFSALGQVLKEEILLQRVERVNAHTLFSMVHIAAFFDLALQNFATSPLSAFSYIRASREYFKVSPNFAHHLSSFMSVFADNKLPDHIAWEFIASVIILDAFPPDMHS
;
A
#
# COMPACT_ATOMS: atom_id res chain seq x y z
N MET A 1 6.13 -8.27 27.83
CA MET A 1 6.77 -9.06 26.76
C MET A 1 7.80 -8.18 26.07
N ALA A 2 8.98 -8.72 25.72
CA ALA A 2 9.96 -7.94 24.97
C ALA A 2 9.38 -7.56 23.59
N PRO A 3 9.61 -6.33 23.10
CA PRO A 3 9.11 -5.91 21.80
C PRO A 3 9.73 -6.76 20.68
N CYS A 4 8.90 -7.23 19.75
CA CYS A 4 9.37 -8.02 18.62
C CYS A 4 10.23 -7.18 17.68
N THR A 5 11.48 -7.59 17.48
CA THR A 5 12.45 -6.90 16.60
C THR A 5 12.35 -7.32 15.14
N HIS A 6 11.48 -8.28 14.81
CA HIS A 6 11.25 -8.69 13.43
C HIS A 6 10.49 -7.62 12.66
N VAL A 7 11.00 -7.30 11.48
CA VAL A 7 10.40 -6.36 10.52
C VAL A 7 9.65 -7.05 9.40
N GLN A 8 9.54 -8.39 9.42
CA GLN A 8 8.87 -9.16 8.37
C GLN A 8 7.41 -8.75 8.28
N TRP A 9 7.02 -8.25 7.10
CA TRP A 9 5.63 -7.91 6.82
C TRP A 9 4.92 -9.10 6.20
N LEU A 10 5.40 -9.54 5.03
CA LEU A 10 4.74 -10.53 4.21
C LEU A 10 5.77 -11.48 3.59
N THR A 11 5.39 -12.74 3.39
CA THR A 11 6.21 -13.74 2.71
C THR A 11 5.35 -14.57 1.78
N VAL A 12 5.79 -14.72 0.53
CA VAL A 12 5.19 -15.72 -0.38
C VAL A 12 5.94 -17.03 -0.22
N ARG A 13 5.19 -18.10 -0.03
CA ARG A 13 5.62 -19.48 -0.19
C ARG A 13 4.93 -20.05 -1.43
N GLN A 14 5.65 -20.89 -2.13
CA GLN A 14 5.12 -21.59 -3.29
C GLN A 14 5.41 -23.06 -3.07
N ASP A 15 4.35 -23.86 -3.06
CA ASP A 15 4.43 -25.32 -3.19
C ASP A 15 4.20 -25.72 -4.66
N GLU A 16 4.19 -27.02 -4.96
CA GLU A 16 4.01 -27.53 -6.32
C GLU A 16 2.68 -27.14 -6.96
N THR A 17 1.67 -26.83 -6.13
CA THR A 17 0.27 -26.68 -6.53
C THR A 17 -0.33 -25.31 -6.23
N ASN A 18 0.24 -24.55 -5.30
CA ASN A 18 -0.37 -23.37 -4.70
C ASN A 18 0.65 -22.32 -4.25
N PHE A 19 0.15 -21.10 -4.06
CA PHE A 19 0.83 -20.03 -3.34
C PHE A 19 0.22 -19.86 -1.95
N GLU A 20 1.06 -19.58 -0.97
CA GLU A 20 0.65 -19.23 0.40
C GLU A 20 1.27 -17.88 0.77
N LEU A 21 0.45 -16.96 1.26
CA LEU A 21 0.87 -15.72 1.87
C LEU A 21 0.97 -15.88 3.38
N GLN A 22 2.16 -15.70 3.91
CA GLN A 22 2.41 -15.68 5.34
C GLN A 22 2.54 -14.24 5.84
N TYR A 23 1.71 -13.87 6.81
CA TYR A 23 1.69 -12.55 7.44
C TYR A 23 2.16 -12.63 8.90
N GLY A 24 3.18 -11.83 9.24
CA GLY A 24 3.83 -11.84 10.56
C GLY A 24 3.17 -10.92 11.61
N ASN A 25 1.90 -10.56 11.43
CA ASN A 25 1.16 -9.67 12.33
C ASN A 25 1.86 -8.32 12.61
N ARG A 26 2.68 -7.84 11.66
CA ARG A 26 3.63 -6.75 11.91
C ARG A 26 2.96 -5.39 12.09
N LEU A 27 1.88 -5.11 11.36
CA LEU A 27 1.17 -3.83 11.49
C LEU A 27 0.52 -3.70 12.87
N HIS A 28 -0.07 -4.78 13.40
CA HIS A 28 -0.58 -4.79 14.77
C HIS A 28 0.52 -4.62 15.82
N ASN A 29 1.69 -5.23 15.61
CA ASN A 29 2.83 -5.02 16.49
C ASN A 29 3.31 -3.56 16.50
N ILE A 30 3.36 -2.90 15.34
CA ILE A 30 3.64 -1.46 15.24
C ILE A 30 2.55 -0.66 15.96
N THR A 31 1.28 -1.00 15.74
CA THR A 31 0.12 -0.34 16.38
C THR A 31 0.22 -0.37 17.90
N LYS A 32 0.65 -1.50 18.50
CA LYS A 32 0.86 -1.65 19.95
C LYS A 32 2.03 -0.84 20.51
N CYS A 33 2.99 -0.45 19.66
CA CYS A 33 4.18 0.31 20.07
C CYS A 33 4.00 1.82 19.90
N LEU A 34 2.97 2.27 19.18
CA LEU A 34 2.68 3.68 18.98
C LEU A 34 2.08 4.31 20.25
N PRO A 35 2.39 5.58 20.56
CA PRO A 35 1.84 6.26 21.72
C PRO A 35 0.32 6.49 21.63
N GLN A 36 -0.21 6.80 20.44
CA GLN A 36 -1.63 7.09 20.24
C GLN A 36 -2.15 6.53 18.89
N PRO A 37 -2.22 5.19 18.72
CA PRO A 37 -2.50 4.57 17.42
C PRO A 37 -3.86 4.93 16.80
N PHE A 38 -4.83 5.41 17.60
CA PHE A 38 -6.14 5.85 17.13
C PHE A 38 -6.11 7.24 16.50
N THR A 39 -5.20 8.11 16.95
CA THR A 39 -5.06 9.51 16.50
C THR A 39 -3.76 9.75 15.74
N GLN A 40 -2.99 8.71 15.45
CA GLN A 40 -1.83 8.76 14.57
C GLN A 40 -2.19 8.22 13.19
N TYR A 41 -1.91 9.02 12.16
CA TYR A 41 -2.30 8.80 10.77
C TYR A 41 -1.05 8.62 9.90
N PRO A 42 -0.48 7.40 9.87
CA PRO A 42 0.78 7.15 9.23
C PRO A 42 0.74 7.30 7.71
N SER A 43 1.88 7.69 7.13
CA SER A 43 2.13 7.55 5.70
C SER A 43 3.06 6.37 5.43
N VAL A 44 2.81 5.59 4.38
CA VAL A 44 3.59 4.38 4.06
C VAL A 44 4.42 4.56 2.80
N VAL A 45 5.73 4.36 2.93
CA VAL A 45 6.67 4.42 1.80
C VAL A 45 7.19 3.02 1.51
N LEU A 46 6.99 2.54 0.27
CA LEU A 46 7.49 1.25 -0.17
C LEU A 46 8.70 1.42 -1.09
N PHE A 47 9.87 0.97 -0.63
CA PHE A 47 11.11 0.95 -1.41
C PHE A 47 11.30 -0.40 -2.10
N ILE A 48 11.39 -0.42 -3.42
CA ILE A 48 11.51 -1.64 -4.23
C ILE A 48 12.79 -1.62 -5.06
N GLY A 49 13.62 -2.64 -4.85
CA GLY A 49 14.92 -2.76 -5.49
C GLY A 49 15.84 -3.67 -4.68
N ASN A 50 17.13 -3.61 -4.99
CA ASN A 50 18.13 -4.49 -4.41
C ASN A 50 19.29 -3.70 -3.79
N SER A 51 20.33 -3.40 -4.58
CA SER A 51 21.59 -2.84 -4.10
C SER A 51 21.54 -1.32 -3.91
N MET A 52 20.99 -0.60 -4.88
CA MET A 52 20.83 0.85 -4.84
C MET A 52 19.79 1.23 -3.79
N LYS A 53 18.68 0.48 -3.71
CA LYS A 53 17.71 0.60 -2.62
C LYS A 53 18.39 0.52 -1.25
N SER A 54 19.20 -0.52 -1.02
CA SER A 54 19.88 -0.70 0.27
C SER A 54 20.87 0.43 0.58
N LYS A 55 21.55 1.00 -0.43
CA LYS A 55 22.39 2.20 -0.24
C LYS A 55 21.56 3.42 0.17
N ALA A 56 20.45 3.67 -0.52
CA ALA A 56 19.56 4.79 -0.23
C ALA A 56 18.95 4.69 1.17
N LEU A 57 18.43 3.51 1.56
CA LEU A 57 17.87 3.27 2.89
C LEU A 57 18.89 3.54 3.99
N ARG A 58 20.13 3.05 3.86
CA ARG A 58 21.19 3.32 4.86
C ARG A 58 21.59 4.79 4.94
N ALA A 59 21.53 5.51 3.83
CA ALA A 59 21.87 6.93 3.82
C ALA A 59 20.75 7.80 4.41
N LEU A 60 19.50 7.52 4.06
CA LEU A 60 18.33 8.28 4.51
C LEU A 60 17.92 7.92 5.94
N TYR A 61 17.95 6.64 6.27
CA TYR A 61 17.43 6.07 7.52
C TYR A 61 18.47 5.15 8.19
N PRO A 62 19.65 5.65 8.59
CA PRO A 62 20.75 4.82 9.09
C PRO A 62 20.41 4.02 10.36
N GLN A 63 19.48 4.52 11.18
CA GLN A 63 19.04 3.88 12.42
C GLN A 63 17.83 2.95 12.25
N SER A 64 17.26 2.90 11.04
CA SER A 64 16.07 2.10 10.79
C SER A 64 16.40 0.61 10.72
N ALA A 65 15.57 -0.21 11.35
CA ALA A 65 15.70 -1.66 11.34
C ALA A 65 15.68 -2.25 9.92
N ILE A 66 14.97 -1.62 8.97
CA ILE A 66 14.93 -2.08 7.57
C ILE A 66 16.22 -1.79 6.79
N SER A 67 17.07 -0.86 7.25
CA SER A 67 18.33 -0.52 6.57
C SER A 67 19.41 -1.59 6.73
N THR A 68 19.29 -2.40 7.78
CA THR A 68 20.26 -3.44 8.16
C THR A 68 19.63 -4.84 8.25
N CYS A 69 18.32 -4.97 8.06
CA CYS A 69 17.65 -6.26 8.15
C CYS A 69 18.15 -7.25 7.09
N ARG A 70 18.12 -8.54 7.44
CA ARG A 70 18.23 -9.58 6.43
C ARG A 70 16.94 -9.58 5.61
N LYS A 71 17.08 -9.48 4.29
CA LYS A 71 15.99 -9.56 3.32
C LYS A 71 15.31 -10.92 3.43
N PHE A 72 14.19 -10.98 4.15
CA PHE A 72 13.40 -12.18 4.36
C PHE A 72 11.96 -11.93 3.95
N GLY A 73 11.41 -12.80 3.12
CA GLY A 73 10.08 -12.60 2.56
C GLY A 73 10.03 -11.60 1.41
N ILE A 74 8.81 -11.29 0.96
CA ILE A 74 8.55 -10.36 -0.14
C ILE A 74 8.58 -8.90 0.32
N ALA A 75 8.19 -8.64 1.57
CA ALA A 75 8.16 -7.31 2.12
C ALA A 75 8.51 -7.28 3.62
N ASN A 76 9.23 -6.24 4.02
CA ASN A 76 9.47 -5.87 5.42
C ASN A 76 8.90 -4.48 5.68
N ILE A 77 8.52 -4.19 6.93
CA ILE A 77 8.01 -2.88 7.35
C ILE A 77 8.41 -2.56 8.80
N CYS A 78 8.81 -1.30 9.01
CA CYS A 78 8.99 -0.74 10.34
C CYS A 78 8.52 0.72 10.36
N ILE A 79 8.42 1.28 11.57
CA ILE A 79 8.23 2.71 11.75
C ILE A 79 9.57 3.43 11.66
N ASP A 80 9.58 4.65 11.12
CA ASP A 80 10.69 5.58 11.29
C ASP A 80 10.64 6.16 12.71
N SER A 81 11.61 5.76 13.53
CA SER A 81 11.72 6.18 14.93
C SER A 81 11.83 7.70 15.11
N THR A 82 12.23 8.44 14.08
CA THR A 82 12.29 9.91 14.14
C THR A 82 10.91 10.56 14.08
N THR A 83 9.89 9.84 13.60
CA THR A 83 8.51 10.33 13.42
C THR A 83 7.50 9.61 14.31
N GLU A 84 7.94 8.66 15.14
CA GLU A 84 7.05 7.76 15.88
C GLU A 84 6.08 8.46 16.85
N ASN A 85 6.48 9.63 17.34
CA ASN A 85 5.72 10.43 18.30
C ASN A 85 4.92 11.55 17.61
N GLU A 86 5.00 11.67 16.28
CA GLU A 86 4.26 12.67 15.51
C GLU A 86 2.82 12.19 15.25
N GLU A 87 1.93 13.13 14.92
CA GLU A 87 0.57 12.82 14.44
C GLU A 87 0.60 12.01 13.14
N HIS A 88 1.62 12.22 12.30
CA HIS A 88 1.75 11.59 10.99
C HIS A 88 3.05 10.79 10.86
N PRO A 89 3.20 9.67 11.60
CA PRO A 89 4.42 8.87 11.54
C PRO A 89 4.64 8.29 10.14
N VAL A 90 5.89 8.03 9.78
CA VAL A 90 6.22 7.38 8.50
C VAL A 90 6.52 5.90 8.74
N LEU A 91 5.80 5.03 8.03
CA LEU A 91 6.12 3.63 7.94
C LEU A 91 7.01 3.39 6.72
N LEU A 92 8.17 2.81 6.97
CA LEU A 92 9.14 2.46 5.94
C LEU A 92 9.01 0.98 5.63
N ALA A 93 8.57 0.68 4.42
CA ALA A 93 8.49 -0.66 3.88
C ALA A 93 9.55 -0.89 2.81
N GLU A 94 10.07 -2.10 2.71
CA GLU A 94 10.95 -2.48 1.61
C GLU A 94 10.53 -3.82 1.00
N SER A 95 10.72 -3.94 -0.31
CA SER A 95 10.50 -5.17 -1.07
C SER A 95 11.70 -5.45 -1.97
N VAL A 96 11.92 -6.73 -2.29
CA VAL A 96 12.96 -7.20 -3.20
C VAL A 96 12.28 -8.14 -4.19
N SER A 97 12.47 -7.87 -5.49
CA SER A 97 11.83 -8.64 -6.56
C SER A 97 12.32 -10.10 -6.61
N ASP A 98 13.60 -10.32 -6.27
CA ASP A 98 14.21 -11.64 -6.20
C ASP A 98 14.65 -11.96 -4.75
N TYR A 99 13.75 -12.55 -3.97
CA TYR A 99 14.10 -13.07 -2.65
C TYR A 99 14.15 -14.60 -2.68
N ALA A 100 15.19 -15.17 -2.10
CA ALA A 100 15.31 -16.62 -1.94
C ALA A 100 14.13 -17.14 -1.13
N GLN A 101 13.52 -18.26 -1.57
CA GLN A 101 12.49 -18.91 -0.75
C GLN A 101 13.06 -19.18 0.63
N ALA A 102 12.44 -18.57 1.64
CA ALA A 102 12.79 -18.83 3.00
C ALA A 102 12.48 -20.29 3.32
N LYS A 103 13.49 -21.07 3.71
CA LYS A 103 13.24 -22.36 4.36
C LYS A 103 12.31 -22.12 5.54
N ALA A 104 11.33 -23.02 5.73
CA ALA A 104 10.41 -22.95 6.86
C ALA A 104 11.23 -22.81 8.14
N ARG A 105 11.14 -21.64 8.80
CA ARG A 105 11.68 -21.47 10.14
C ARG A 105 10.73 -22.17 11.12
N GLY A 106 11.29 -22.68 12.21
CA GLY A 106 10.48 -23.16 13.33
C GLY A 106 9.49 -22.09 13.81
N LYS A 107 8.46 -22.51 14.54
CA LYS A 107 7.39 -21.64 15.03
C LYS A 107 7.99 -20.41 15.72
N GLN A 108 7.74 -19.22 15.16
CA GLN A 108 8.13 -17.98 15.80
C GLN A 108 7.29 -17.81 17.06
N THR A 109 7.94 -17.65 18.22
CA THR A 109 7.25 -17.50 19.52
C THR A 109 7.04 -16.06 19.94
N CYS A 110 7.67 -15.11 19.24
CA CYS A 110 7.63 -13.69 19.60
C CYS A 110 6.46 -12.90 19.00
N HIS A 111 5.78 -13.44 17.99
CA HIS A 111 4.59 -12.85 17.40
C HIS A 111 3.73 -13.93 16.73
N GLU A 112 2.43 -13.65 16.61
CA GLU A 112 1.51 -14.47 15.84
C GLU A 112 1.82 -14.41 14.35
N THR A 113 1.63 -15.52 13.66
CA THR A 113 1.79 -15.62 12.22
C THR A 113 0.56 -16.30 11.66
N SER A 114 -0.01 -15.72 10.60
CA SER A 114 -1.13 -16.32 9.86
C SER A 114 -0.68 -16.69 8.46
N ASN A 115 -1.24 -17.79 7.95
CA ASN A 115 -0.99 -18.29 6.61
C ASN A 115 -2.30 -18.23 5.82
N HIS A 116 -2.20 -17.74 4.58
CA HIS A 116 -3.32 -17.51 3.69
C HIS A 116 -3.05 -18.19 2.36
N PRO A 117 -3.56 -19.41 2.15
CA PRO A 117 -3.51 -20.07 0.84
C PRO A 117 -4.21 -19.21 -0.21
N VAL A 118 -3.62 -19.10 -1.39
CA VAL A 118 -4.15 -18.30 -2.51
C VAL A 118 -4.43 -19.24 -3.67
N PRO A 119 -5.69 -19.66 -3.89
CA PRO A 119 -6.07 -20.44 -5.06
C PRO A 119 -5.99 -19.53 -6.27
N TRP A 120 -5.13 -19.89 -7.22
CA TRP A 120 -4.97 -19.09 -8.43
C TRP A 120 -6.10 -19.41 -9.43
N PRO A 121 -6.78 -18.41 -10.00
CA PRO A 121 -7.97 -18.63 -10.85
C PRO A 121 -7.65 -19.11 -12.28
N GLY A 122 -6.59 -19.92 -12.47
CA GLY A 122 -6.19 -20.48 -13.76
C GLY A 122 -5.91 -21.98 -13.68
N LEU A 123 -5.93 -22.65 -14.83
CA LEU A 123 -5.59 -24.08 -14.94
C LEU A 123 -4.10 -24.34 -14.63
N GLU A 124 -3.25 -23.34 -14.81
CA GLU A 124 -1.82 -23.39 -14.52
C GLU A 124 -1.45 -22.37 -13.44
N ILE A 125 -0.57 -22.80 -12.54
CA ILE A 125 0.01 -21.97 -11.48
C ILE A 125 0.91 -20.93 -12.14
N PRO A 126 0.74 -19.64 -11.82
CA PRO A 126 1.54 -18.61 -12.45
C PRO A 126 3.01 -18.78 -12.04
N LYS A 127 3.92 -18.36 -12.93
CA LYS A 127 5.32 -18.17 -12.54
C LYS A 127 5.38 -17.29 -11.29
N ARG A 128 6.30 -17.61 -10.38
CA ARG A 128 6.48 -16.90 -9.10
C ARG A 128 6.54 -15.38 -9.25
N GLN A 129 7.24 -14.87 -10.26
CA GLN A 129 7.33 -13.44 -10.53
C GLN A 129 5.96 -12.82 -10.82
N LYS A 130 5.12 -13.47 -11.64
CA LYS A 130 3.76 -13.01 -11.92
C LYS A 130 2.91 -12.93 -10.66
N PHE A 131 3.06 -13.88 -9.73
CA PHE A 131 2.39 -13.81 -8.43
C PHE A 131 2.90 -12.64 -7.58
N ILE A 132 4.23 -12.43 -7.52
CA ILE A 132 4.85 -11.29 -6.85
C ILE A 132 4.33 -9.96 -7.40
N ASP A 133 4.21 -9.85 -8.72
CA ASP A 133 3.67 -8.65 -9.38
C ASP A 133 2.23 -8.37 -8.95
N HIS A 134 1.40 -9.42 -8.75
CA HIS A 134 0.04 -9.24 -8.24
C HIS A 134 0.03 -8.83 -6.77
N VAL A 135 0.92 -9.37 -5.94
CA VAL A 135 1.03 -8.95 -4.53
C VAL A 135 1.45 -7.48 -4.44
N GLN A 136 2.41 -7.04 -5.27
CA GLN A 136 2.85 -5.64 -5.31
C GLN A 136 1.74 -4.72 -5.85
N ALA A 137 1.15 -5.08 -7.00
CA ALA A 137 0.17 -4.24 -7.69
C ALA A 137 -1.21 -4.21 -7.02
N ARG A 138 -1.62 -5.29 -6.33
CA ARG A 138 -2.99 -5.45 -5.81
C ARG A 138 -3.12 -5.51 -4.30
N LEU A 139 -2.06 -5.83 -3.56
CA LEU A 139 -2.10 -5.89 -2.08
C LEU A 139 -1.26 -4.79 -1.44
N LEU A 140 0.05 -4.73 -1.73
CA LEU A 140 0.92 -3.74 -1.09
C LEU A 140 0.60 -2.30 -1.55
N SER A 141 0.22 -2.11 -2.81
CA SER A 141 -0.19 -0.82 -3.37
C SER A 141 -1.38 -0.18 -2.62
N LEU A 142 -2.31 -0.98 -2.08
CA LEU A 142 -3.48 -0.50 -1.34
C LEU A 142 -3.11 0.37 -0.14
N PHE A 143 -1.97 0.05 0.47
CA PHE A 143 -1.49 0.66 1.70
C PHE A 143 -0.21 1.46 1.49
N THR A 144 0.16 1.73 0.25
CA THR A 144 1.37 2.50 -0.08
C THR A 144 1.00 3.90 -0.54
N ASP A 145 1.60 4.92 0.06
CA ASP A 145 1.44 6.31 -0.35
C ASP A 145 2.45 6.70 -1.42
N VAL A 146 3.71 6.34 -1.18
CA VAL A 146 4.81 6.58 -2.13
C VAL A 146 5.52 5.26 -2.41
N MET A 147 5.59 4.89 -3.69
CA MET A 147 6.29 3.70 -4.15
C MET A 147 7.57 4.11 -4.86
N CYS A 148 8.70 3.76 -4.25
CA CYS A 148 10.03 4.17 -4.67
C CYS A 148 10.76 3.02 -5.38
N LEU A 149 11.01 3.14 -6.69
CA LEU A 149 11.68 2.11 -7.50
C LEU A 149 13.08 2.59 -7.91
N PHE A 150 14.07 1.72 -7.80
CA PHE A 150 15.48 2.05 -8.11
C PHE A 150 15.90 1.50 -9.47
N ALA A 151 16.01 2.35 -10.49
CA ALA A 151 16.23 1.96 -11.88
C ALA A 151 17.45 1.06 -12.08
N GLN A 152 18.57 1.34 -11.41
CA GLN A 152 19.78 0.53 -11.49
C GLN A 152 19.60 -0.90 -10.95
N ASP A 153 18.65 -1.12 -10.04
CA ASP A 153 18.34 -2.45 -9.52
C ASP A 153 17.42 -3.27 -10.46
N TYR A 154 16.83 -2.64 -11.47
CA TYR A 154 16.00 -3.27 -12.52
C TYR A 154 16.73 -3.42 -13.86
N GLY A 155 17.94 -2.86 -14.00
CA GLY A 155 18.66 -2.81 -15.28
C GLY A 155 18.40 -1.56 -16.12
N GLY A 156 17.75 -0.53 -15.55
CA GLY A 156 17.53 0.77 -16.20
C GLY A 156 16.07 1.22 -16.18
N LEU A 157 15.82 2.43 -16.71
CA LEU A 157 14.48 3.02 -16.77
C LEU A 157 13.51 2.22 -17.66
N ASP A 158 13.99 1.62 -18.75
CA ASP A 158 13.14 0.82 -19.64
C ASP A 158 12.55 -0.41 -18.92
N ALA A 159 13.35 -1.13 -18.14
CA ALA A 159 12.91 -2.28 -17.35
C ALA A 159 11.94 -1.88 -16.21
N VAL A 160 12.16 -0.71 -15.60
CA VAL A 160 11.19 -0.14 -14.65
C VAL A 160 9.87 0.17 -15.36
N ALA A 161 9.91 0.75 -16.56
CA ALA A 161 8.70 1.05 -17.31
C ALA A 161 7.92 -0.23 -17.65
N ASP A 162 8.61 -1.30 -18.07
CA ASP A 162 7.97 -2.59 -18.37
C ASP A 162 7.33 -3.22 -17.13
N THR A 163 7.98 -3.08 -15.96
CA THR A 163 7.41 -3.50 -14.66
C THR A 163 6.15 -2.70 -14.33
N LEU A 164 6.20 -1.37 -14.46
CA LEU A 164 5.05 -0.50 -14.17
C LEU A 164 3.88 -0.75 -15.13
N MET A 165 4.16 -0.99 -16.41
CA MET A 165 3.13 -1.37 -17.40
C MET A 165 2.52 -2.74 -17.07
N THR A 166 3.33 -3.69 -16.58
CA THR A 166 2.82 -4.97 -16.08
C THR A 166 1.86 -4.76 -14.92
N TRP A 167 2.24 -3.95 -13.92
CA TRP A 167 1.36 -3.63 -12.78
C TRP A 167 0.11 -2.85 -13.20
N ALA A 168 0.22 -1.94 -14.17
CA ALA A 168 -0.92 -1.23 -14.74
C ALA A 168 -1.88 -2.17 -15.51
N THR A 169 -1.35 -3.20 -16.17
CA THR A 169 -2.14 -4.21 -16.90
C THR A 169 -2.85 -5.17 -15.95
N ILE A 170 -2.29 -5.45 -14.76
CA ILE A 170 -2.96 -6.21 -13.70
C ILE A 170 -4.26 -5.51 -13.24
N GLY A 171 -4.35 -4.19 -13.43
CA GLY A 171 -5.57 -3.41 -13.25
C GLY A 171 -5.80 -2.96 -11.81
N THR A 172 -6.96 -2.35 -11.58
CA THR A 172 -7.28 -1.67 -10.33
C THR A 172 -7.32 -2.60 -9.13
N ALA A 173 -6.65 -2.19 -8.06
CA ALA A 173 -6.61 -2.89 -6.78
C ALA A 173 -7.72 -2.46 -5.82
N SER A 174 -8.26 -1.24 -5.96
CA SER A 174 -9.03 -0.57 -4.92
C SER A 174 -10.27 0.13 -5.46
N SER A 175 -11.34 0.13 -4.67
CA SER A 175 -12.55 0.91 -4.95
C SER A 175 -12.44 2.40 -4.58
N LEU A 176 -11.34 2.85 -3.97
CA LEU A 176 -11.12 4.26 -3.63
C LEU A 176 -10.81 5.10 -4.87
N PRO A 177 -11.02 6.44 -4.81
CA PRO A 177 -10.69 7.35 -5.91
C PRO A 177 -9.26 7.23 -6.41
N ARG A 178 -9.04 7.55 -7.69
CA ARG A 178 -7.70 7.47 -8.32
C ARG A 178 -6.67 8.40 -7.69
N ALA A 179 -7.11 9.51 -7.10
CA ALA A 179 -6.23 10.48 -6.43
C ALA A 179 -5.41 9.85 -5.29
N VAL A 180 -5.95 8.84 -4.60
CA VAL A 180 -5.26 8.17 -3.48
C VAL A 180 -4.49 6.92 -3.89
N ARG A 181 -4.28 6.70 -5.20
CA ARG A 181 -3.35 5.68 -5.68
C ARG A 181 -1.91 6.04 -5.29
N PRO A 182 -1.00 5.06 -5.22
CA PRO A 182 0.40 5.33 -4.91
C PRO A 182 1.02 6.35 -5.87
N ARG A 183 1.82 7.25 -5.31
CA ARG A 183 2.69 8.16 -6.05
C ARG A 183 3.99 7.45 -6.38
N LEU A 184 4.40 7.46 -7.65
CA LEU A 184 5.63 6.80 -8.08
C LEU A 184 6.84 7.73 -7.94
N LEU A 185 7.90 7.24 -7.31
CA LEU A 185 9.19 7.91 -7.22
C LEU A 185 10.28 7.02 -7.80
N ILE A 186 10.79 7.38 -8.96
CA ILE A 186 11.79 6.58 -9.69
C ILE A 186 13.17 7.17 -9.45
N VAL A 187 14.02 6.39 -8.80
CA VAL A 187 15.39 6.79 -8.47
C VAL A 187 16.33 6.23 -9.52
N ALA A 188 17.02 7.11 -10.22
CA ALA A 188 17.99 6.73 -11.24
C ALA A 188 19.35 7.38 -10.95
N ASN A 189 20.42 6.74 -11.39
CA ASN A 189 21.76 7.31 -11.49
C ASN A 189 22.14 7.36 -12.97
N ILE A 190 21.82 8.48 -13.62
CA ILE A 190 22.10 8.71 -15.04
C ILE A 190 23.17 9.79 -15.14
N SER A 191 24.34 9.41 -15.66
CA SER A 191 25.48 10.31 -15.83
C SER A 191 25.30 11.30 -16.99
N GLY A 192 25.93 12.47 -16.88
CA GLY A 192 25.95 13.49 -17.92
C GLY A 192 24.61 14.23 -18.10
N ASN A 193 24.47 14.90 -19.24
CA ASN A 193 23.31 15.76 -19.53
C ASN A 193 22.09 14.98 -20.04
N ASN A 194 22.15 13.66 -20.09
CA ASN A 194 21.10 12.82 -20.68
C ASN A 194 19.90 12.62 -19.74
N PHE A 195 20.03 12.91 -18.44
CA PHE A 195 18.99 12.65 -17.46
C PHE A 195 17.62 13.24 -17.84
N VAL A 196 17.58 14.50 -18.28
CA VAL A 196 16.32 15.18 -18.62
C VAL A 196 15.61 14.47 -19.77
N SER A 197 16.34 14.11 -20.82
CA SER A 197 15.80 13.40 -21.99
C SER A 197 15.32 12.00 -21.64
N GLU A 198 16.13 11.22 -20.91
CA GLU A 198 15.78 9.86 -20.48
C GLU A 198 14.58 9.85 -19.54
N ALA A 199 14.53 10.77 -18.58
CA ALA A 199 13.42 10.90 -17.65
C ALA A 199 12.13 11.36 -18.36
N LEU A 200 12.22 12.20 -19.39
CA LEU A 200 11.06 12.59 -20.21
C LEU A 200 10.55 11.40 -21.02
N ARG A 201 11.43 10.70 -21.74
CA ARG A 201 11.08 9.49 -22.52
C ARG A 201 10.41 8.45 -21.64
N PHE A 202 10.97 8.19 -20.46
CA PHE A 202 10.41 7.27 -19.48
C PHE A 202 9.00 7.69 -19.03
N ARG A 203 8.81 8.96 -18.64
CA ARG A 203 7.50 9.47 -18.23
C ARG A 203 6.47 9.34 -19.35
N LEU A 204 6.82 9.72 -20.58
CA LEU A 204 5.93 9.60 -21.73
C LEU A 204 5.52 8.15 -21.99
N LYS A 205 6.48 7.21 -21.92
CA LYS A 205 6.20 5.77 -22.09
C LYS A 205 5.20 5.28 -21.04
N VAL A 206 5.46 5.55 -19.76
CA VAL A 206 4.61 5.06 -18.66
C VAL A 206 3.24 5.74 -18.64
N LEU A 207 3.17 7.06 -18.82
CA LEU A 207 1.93 7.83 -18.80
C LEU A 207 1.03 7.53 -20.01
N SER A 208 1.60 7.06 -21.13
CA SER A 208 0.81 6.66 -22.30
C SER A 208 0.04 5.35 -22.10
N HIS A 209 0.35 4.56 -21.06
CA HIS A 209 -0.32 3.31 -20.79
C HIS A 209 -1.71 3.55 -20.18
N SER A 210 -2.76 2.99 -20.78
CA SER A 210 -4.17 3.24 -20.38
C SER A 210 -4.48 2.85 -18.92
N GLY A 211 -3.79 1.84 -18.40
CA GLY A 211 -3.93 1.41 -17.00
C GLY A 211 -3.22 2.30 -15.97
N PHE A 212 -2.43 3.30 -16.38
CA PHE A 212 -1.59 4.07 -15.45
C PHE A 212 -2.43 4.73 -14.34
N SER A 213 -3.45 5.50 -14.70
CA SER A 213 -4.28 6.23 -13.73
C SER A 213 -5.11 5.34 -12.82
N GLU A 214 -5.31 4.07 -13.19
CA GLU A 214 -5.99 3.09 -12.34
C GLU A 214 -5.08 2.53 -11.25
N SER A 215 -3.77 2.54 -11.48
CA SER A 215 -2.77 1.95 -10.58
C SER A 215 -1.96 2.99 -9.81
N PHE A 216 -1.73 4.18 -10.39
CA PHE A 216 -0.87 5.22 -9.84
C PHE A 216 -1.47 6.61 -10.05
N SER A 217 -1.16 7.55 -9.14
CA SER A 217 -1.68 8.93 -9.20
C SER A 217 -0.68 9.93 -9.78
N SER A 218 0.62 9.67 -9.62
CA SER A 218 1.69 10.55 -10.11
C SER A 218 2.96 9.76 -10.41
N ILE A 219 3.89 10.40 -11.14
CA ILE A 219 5.22 9.85 -11.39
C ILE A 219 6.30 10.94 -11.39
N ASN A 220 7.29 10.75 -10.53
CA ASN A 220 8.46 11.61 -10.42
C ASN A 220 9.75 10.79 -10.62
N VAL A 221 10.78 11.41 -11.18
CA VAL A 221 12.07 10.77 -11.46
C VAL A 221 13.17 11.65 -10.87
N VAL A 222 13.99 11.07 -10.00
CA VAL A 222 15.08 11.75 -9.29
C VAL A 222 16.42 11.16 -9.70
N ASN A 223 17.37 12.03 -10.03
CA ASN A 223 18.75 11.63 -10.30
C ASN A 223 19.58 11.65 -9.02
N VAL A 224 20.22 10.53 -8.69
CA VAL A 224 21.17 10.38 -7.59
C VAL A 224 22.57 10.14 -8.17
N LEU A 225 23.18 11.21 -8.69
CA LEU A 225 24.54 11.17 -9.23
C LEU A 225 25.56 10.84 -8.12
N GLY A 226 26.59 10.05 -8.44
CA GLY A 226 27.76 9.85 -7.58
C GLY A 226 27.73 8.65 -6.61
N ALA A 227 26.82 7.68 -6.77
CA ALA A 227 26.71 6.52 -5.88
C ALA A 227 27.80 5.41 -6.07
N SER A 228 28.92 5.72 -6.73
CA SER A 228 30.06 4.83 -6.92
C SER A 228 31.11 4.99 -5.81
N GLY A 229 31.43 3.90 -5.11
CA GLY A 229 32.57 3.82 -4.19
C GLY A 229 32.23 4.09 -2.72
N HIS A 230 31.90 5.34 -2.36
CA HIS A 230 31.64 5.75 -0.97
C HIS A 230 30.39 6.63 -0.88
N THR A 231 29.28 6.07 -0.36
CA THR A 231 28.00 6.77 -0.22
C THR A 231 28.03 7.72 0.98
N SER A 232 28.34 8.99 0.76
CA SER A 232 28.06 10.04 1.75
C SER A 232 26.56 10.30 1.83
N ARG A 233 26.08 10.76 3.01
CA ARG A 233 24.67 11.13 3.24
C ARG A 233 24.17 12.21 2.26
N GLY A 234 25.09 13.01 1.71
CA GLY A 234 24.78 14.09 0.76
C GLY A 234 24.25 13.62 -0.60
N HIS A 235 24.57 12.40 -1.06
CA HIS A 235 24.14 11.93 -2.39
C HIS A 235 22.64 11.64 -2.50
N PHE A 236 21.98 11.36 -1.37
CA PHE A 236 20.55 11.07 -1.32
C PHE A 236 19.74 12.21 -0.71
N SER A 237 20.34 13.38 -0.43
CA SER A 237 19.64 14.50 0.20
C SER A 237 18.46 14.98 -0.65
N ALA A 238 18.66 15.14 -1.96
CA ALA A 238 17.61 15.49 -2.91
C ALA A 238 16.49 14.45 -2.95
N LEU A 239 16.84 13.16 -2.91
CA LEU A 239 15.85 12.07 -2.79
C LEU A 239 15.04 12.19 -1.51
N GLY A 240 15.69 12.49 -0.37
CA GLY A 240 15.02 12.67 0.91
C GLY A 240 14.07 13.87 0.91
N GLN A 241 14.42 14.97 0.26
CA GLN A 241 13.55 16.15 0.10
C GLN A 241 12.32 15.84 -0.75
N VAL A 242 12.54 15.30 -1.96
CA VAL A 242 11.44 14.91 -2.86
C VAL A 242 10.53 13.87 -2.21
N LEU A 243 11.08 12.90 -1.48
CA LEU A 243 10.29 11.89 -0.80
C LEU A 243 9.35 12.52 0.26
N LYS A 244 9.84 13.49 1.04
CA LYS A 244 9.01 14.22 2.02
C LYS A 244 7.89 14.99 1.33
N GLU A 245 8.17 15.63 0.20
CA GLU A 245 7.17 16.35 -0.59
C GLU A 245 6.09 15.41 -1.13
N GLU A 246 6.47 14.27 -1.73
CA GLU A 246 5.49 13.29 -2.25
C GLU A 246 4.63 12.69 -1.13
N ILE A 247 5.20 12.47 0.07
CA ILE A 247 4.43 12.03 1.26
C ILE A 247 3.38 13.08 1.64
N LEU A 248 3.77 14.36 1.73
CA LEU A 248 2.86 15.45 2.08
C LEU A 248 1.74 15.59 1.04
N LEU A 249 2.07 15.56 -0.25
CA LEU A 249 1.09 15.63 -1.33
C LEU A 249 0.08 14.48 -1.25
N GLN A 250 0.54 13.24 -1.03
CA GLN A 250 -0.37 12.10 -0.90
C GLN A 250 -1.26 12.21 0.33
N ARG A 251 -0.73 12.72 1.45
CA ARG A 251 -1.52 12.93 2.66
C ARG A 251 -2.67 13.90 2.42
N VAL A 252 -2.41 15.00 1.71
CA VAL A 252 -3.46 15.97 1.31
C VAL A 252 -4.55 15.28 0.49
N GLU A 253 -4.18 14.45 -0.50
CA GLU A 253 -5.17 13.69 -1.29
C GLU A 253 -6.00 12.73 -0.42
N ARG A 254 -5.39 12.06 0.56
CA ARG A 254 -6.13 11.20 1.50
C ARG A 254 -7.08 11.96 2.40
N VAL A 255 -6.69 13.15 2.88
CA VAL A 255 -7.56 14.03 3.66
C VAL A 255 -8.76 14.44 2.81
N ASN A 256 -8.52 14.92 1.59
CA ASN A 256 -9.56 15.35 0.66
C ASN A 256 -10.52 14.21 0.27
N ALA A 257 -10.00 12.99 0.20
CA ALA A 257 -10.80 11.80 -0.10
C ALA A 257 -11.44 11.15 1.14
N HIS A 258 -11.24 11.68 2.35
CA HIS A 258 -11.67 11.08 3.62
C HIS A 258 -11.18 9.63 3.81
N THR A 259 -9.94 9.37 3.38
CA THR A 259 -9.28 8.05 3.46
C THR A 259 -7.93 8.13 4.18
N LEU A 260 -7.73 9.17 4.99
CA LEU A 260 -6.60 9.27 5.91
C LEU A 260 -6.87 8.35 7.12
N PHE A 261 -6.46 7.10 6.99
CA PHE A 261 -6.67 6.07 7.99
C PHE A 261 -5.65 6.19 9.13
N SER A 262 -6.12 6.05 10.38
CA SER A 262 -5.23 5.90 11.53
C SER A 262 -4.50 4.56 11.51
N MET A 263 -3.49 4.38 12.36
CA MET A 263 -2.72 3.13 12.41
C MET A 263 -3.61 1.91 12.68
N VAL A 264 -4.61 2.05 13.57
CA VAL A 264 -5.58 0.96 13.86
C VAL A 264 -6.34 0.55 12.59
N HIS A 265 -6.80 1.54 11.82
CA HIS A 265 -7.50 1.29 10.56
C HIS A 265 -6.58 0.64 9.52
N ILE A 266 -5.33 1.08 9.39
CA ILE A 266 -4.37 0.46 8.45
C ILE A 266 -4.16 -1.01 8.79
N ALA A 267 -3.94 -1.34 10.07
CA ALA A 267 -3.74 -2.72 10.49
C ALA A 267 -4.99 -3.59 10.21
N ALA A 268 -6.17 -3.11 10.58
CA ALA A 268 -7.43 -3.83 10.35
C ALA A 268 -7.76 -4.01 8.87
N PHE A 269 -7.64 -2.95 8.06
CA PHE A 269 -7.89 -3.04 6.62
C PHE A 269 -6.87 -3.91 5.91
N PHE A 270 -5.61 -3.95 6.36
CA PHE A 270 -4.62 -4.85 5.77
C PHE A 270 -5.03 -6.32 5.95
N ASP A 271 -5.53 -6.71 7.12
CA ASP A 271 -6.00 -8.08 7.36
C ASP A 271 -7.17 -8.45 6.44
N LEU A 272 -8.16 -7.55 6.33
CA LEU A 272 -9.31 -7.73 5.43
C LEU A 272 -8.88 -7.78 3.96
N ALA A 273 -7.93 -6.94 3.55
CA ALA A 273 -7.40 -6.93 2.19
C ALA A 273 -6.58 -8.18 1.87
N LEU A 274 -5.81 -8.68 2.84
CA LEU A 274 -5.06 -9.93 2.72
C LEU A 274 -6.01 -11.11 2.55
N GLN A 275 -7.09 -11.18 3.34
CA GLN A 275 -8.10 -12.21 3.20
C GLN A 275 -8.86 -12.13 1.86
N ASN A 276 -9.22 -10.93 1.41
CA ASN A 276 -9.82 -10.72 0.09
C ASN A 276 -8.87 -11.15 -1.03
N PHE A 277 -7.59 -10.76 -0.96
CA PHE A 277 -6.59 -11.17 -1.94
C PHE A 277 -6.38 -12.69 -1.94
N ALA A 278 -6.37 -13.31 -0.76
CA ALA A 278 -6.21 -14.75 -0.64
C ALA A 278 -7.41 -15.54 -1.21
N THR A 279 -8.62 -15.00 -1.12
CA THR A 279 -9.83 -15.66 -1.64
C THR A 279 -10.14 -15.29 -3.09
N SER A 280 -9.74 -14.11 -3.54
CA SER A 280 -10.04 -13.56 -4.86
C SER A 280 -8.92 -12.63 -5.30
N PRO A 281 -7.74 -13.16 -5.70
CA PRO A 281 -6.54 -12.35 -5.97
C PRO A 281 -6.71 -11.35 -7.11
N LEU A 282 -7.71 -11.54 -7.97
CA LEU A 282 -8.03 -10.64 -9.09
C LEU A 282 -9.13 -9.62 -8.77
N SER A 283 -9.82 -9.71 -7.64
CA SER A 283 -10.89 -8.77 -7.27
C SER A 283 -10.31 -7.50 -6.67
N ALA A 284 -10.96 -6.35 -6.93
CA ALA A 284 -10.59 -5.10 -6.28
C ALA A 284 -11.09 -5.09 -4.83
N PHE A 285 -10.27 -4.59 -3.91
CA PHE A 285 -10.63 -4.43 -2.51
C PHE A 285 -11.55 -3.22 -2.32
N SER A 286 -12.66 -3.42 -1.60
CA SER A 286 -13.60 -2.35 -1.27
C SER A 286 -13.62 -2.08 0.23
N TYR A 287 -13.06 -0.93 0.63
CA TYR A 287 -12.98 -0.51 2.04
C TYR A 287 -14.36 -0.39 2.68
N ILE A 288 -15.36 0.09 1.93
CA ILE A 288 -16.75 0.22 2.39
C ILE A 288 -17.38 -1.15 2.62
N ARG A 289 -17.18 -2.11 1.71
CA ARG A 289 -17.72 -3.47 1.89
C ARG A 289 -17.01 -4.18 3.04
N ALA A 290 -15.69 -4.03 3.12
CA ALA A 290 -14.86 -4.64 4.15
C ALA A 290 -15.20 -4.12 5.56
N SER A 291 -15.37 -2.81 5.74
CA SER A 291 -15.75 -2.24 7.05
C SER A 291 -17.15 -2.66 7.51
N ARG A 292 -17.99 -3.14 6.58
CA ARG A 292 -19.37 -3.55 6.84
C ARG A 292 -19.59 -5.05 6.82
N GLU A 293 -18.53 -5.87 6.80
CA GLU A 293 -18.67 -7.33 6.72
C GLU A 293 -19.54 -7.91 7.85
N TYR A 294 -19.36 -7.38 9.07
CA TYR A 294 -20.11 -7.76 10.26
C TYR A 294 -21.37 -6.91 10.51
N PHE A 295 -21.61 -5.87 9.69
CA PHE A 295 -22.77 -4.98 9.79
C PHE A 295 -23.27 -4.57 8.39
N LYS A 296 -23.77 -5.57 7.65
CA LYS A 296 -24.17 -5.42 6.25
C LYS A 296 -25.40 -4.52 6.13
N VAL A 297 -25.42 -3.69 5.09
CA VAL A 297 -26.63 -2.95 4.68
C VAL A 297 -27.72 -3.97 4.37
N SER A 298 -28.94 -3.71 4.86
CA SER A 298 -30.10 -4.56 4.55
C SER A 298 -30.29 -4.68 3.03
N PRO A 299 -30.49 -5.90 2.48
CA PRO A 299 -30.74 -6.07 1.05
C PRO A 299 -32.01 -5.34 0.57
N ASN A 300 -32.94 -5.07 1.49
CA ASN A 300 -34.18 -4.36 1.20
C ASN A 300 -34.05 -2.84 1.32
N PHE A 301 -32.86 -2.30 1.65
CA PHE A 301 -32.67 -0.85 1.87
C PHE A 301 -33.13 -0.01 0.66
N ALA A 302 -32.75 -0.42 -0.55
CA ALA A 302 -33.16 0.27 -1.78
C ALA A 302 -34.69 0.24 -1.98
N HIS A 303 -35.33 -0.89 -1.67
CA HIS A 303 -36.78 -1.03 -1.75
C HIS A 303 -37.47 -0.12 -0.72
N HIS A 304 -37.01 -0.12 0.53
CA HIS A 304 -37.55 0.75 1.58
C HIS A 304 -37.36 2.23 1.26
N LEU A 305 -36.21 2.61 0.71
CA LEU A 305 -35.94 3.97 0.26
C LEU A 305 -36.88 4.39 -0.88
N SER A 306 -37.09 3.52 -1.86
CA SER A 306 -38.04 3.75 -2.96
C SER A 306 -39.47 3.92 -2.46
N SER A 307 -39.91 3.06 -1.54
CA SER A 307 -41.24 3.13 -0.93
C SER A 307 -41.41 4.42 -0.11
N PHE A 308 -40.40 4.81 0.67
CA PHE A 308 -40.38 6.06 1.42
C PHE A 308 -40.50 7.29 0.51
N MET A 309 -39.71 7.35 -0.57
CA MET A 309 -39.77 8.44 -1.54
C MET A 309 -41.11 8.52 -2.26
N SER A 310 -41.75 7.37 -2.53
CA SER A 310 -43.08 7.33 -3.16
C SER A 310 -44.14 7.98 -2.25
N VAL A 311 -44.10 7.69 -0.94
CA VAL A 311 -45.00 8.31 0.05
C VAL A 311 -44.77 9.83 0.12
N PHE A 312 -43.52 10.29 0.06
CA PHE A 312 -43.22 11.72 0.03
C PHE A 312 -43.81 12.42 -1.21
N ALA A 313 -43.68 11.79 -2.37
CA ALA A 313 -44.24 12.30 -3.62
C ALA A 313 -45.78 12.35 -3.57
N ASP A 314 -46.43 11.29 -3.10
CA ASP A 314 -47.90 11.21 -3.00
C ASP A 314 -48.48 12.28 -2.07
N ASN A 315 -47.76 12.62 -0.99
CA ASN A 315 -48.18 13.61 -0.01
C ASN A 315 -47.67 15.03 -0.32
N LYS A 316 -46.98 15.24 -1.45
CA LYS A 316 -46.40 16.54 -1.86
C LYS A 316 -45.53 17.18 -0.77
N LEU A 317 -44.80 16.35 -0.03
CA LEU A 317 -43.90 16.83 1.02
C LEU A 317 -42.64 17.46 0.39
N PRO A 318 -42.02 18.46 1.02
CA PRO A 318 -40.80 19.06 0.50
C PRO A 318 -39.62 18.07 0.46
N ASP A 319 -38.94 17.99 -0.70
CA ASP A 319 -37.83 17.07 -0.92
C ASP A 319 -36.67 17.23 0.08
N HIS A 320 -36.40 18.45 0.55
CA HIS A 320 -35.30 18.70 1.49
C HIS A 320 -35.46 17.91 2.80
N ILE A 321 -36.69 17.73 3.28
CA ILE A 321 -36.98 16.96 4.51
C ILE A 321 -36.67 15.48 4.28
N ALA A 322 -37.00 14.95 3.09
CA ALA A 322 -36.69 13.56 2.74
C ALA A 322 -35.18 13.34 2.74
N TRP A 323 -34.42 14.25 2.13
CA TRP A 323 -32.96 14.13 2.02
C TRP A 323 -32.26 14.21 3.37
N GLU A 324 -32.67 15.15 4.23
CA GLU A 324 -32.14 15.25 5.60
C GLU A 324 -32.42 13.98 6.41
N PHE A 325 -33.64 13.45 6.31
CA PHE A 325 -34.01 12.21 6.99
C PHE A 325 -33.22 11.00 6.48
N ILE A 326 -33.13 10.83 5.15
CA ILE A 326 -32.38 9.74 4.52
C ILE A 326 -30.91 9.82 4.91
N ALA A 327 -30.31 11.01 4.86
CA ALA A 327 -28.92 11.22 5.26
C ALA A 327 -28.72 10.84 6.74
N SER A 328 -29.62 11.26 7.63
CA SER A 328 -29.57 10.90 9.05
C SER A 328 -29.64 9.39 9.27
N VAL A 329 -30.55 8.69 8.60
CA VAL A 329 -30.68 7.22 8.69
C VAL A 329 -29.42 6.51 8.19
N ILE A 330 -28.84 6.96 7.07
CA ILE A 330 -27.60 6.38 6.53
C ILE A 330 -26.43 6.60 7.51
N ILE A 331 -26.34 7.77 8.12
CA ILE A 331 -25.29 8.08 9.12
C ILE A 331 -25.48 7.20 10.36
N LEU A 332 -26.70 7.06 10.86
CA LEU A 332 -27.00 6.22 12.03
C LEU A 332 -26.70 4.74 11.75
N ASP A 333 -27.05 4.24 10.56
CA ASP A 333 -26.72 2.88 10.10
C ASP A 333 -25.22 2.67 9.85
N ALA A 334 -24.41 3.73 9.81
CA ALA A 334 -22.95 3.58 9.72
C ALA A 334 -22.30 3.29 11.09
N PHE A 335 -23.00 3.51 12.20
CA PHE A 335 -22.48 3.23 13.54
C PHE A 335 -22.67 1.75 13.90
N PRO A 336 -21.61 1.07 14.40
CA PRO A 336 -21.74 -0.25 15.00
C PRO A 336 -22.81 -0.28 16.11
N PRO A 337 -23.51 -1.41 16.28
CA PRO A 337 -24.36 -1.63 17.45
C PRO A 337 -23.59 -1.32 18.74
N ASP A 338 -24.32 -0.82 19.74
CA ASP A 338 -23.84 -0.54 21.10
C ASP A 338 -22.86 0.65 21.27
N MET A 339 -22.60 1.44 20.21
CA MET A 339 -21.75 2.65 20.32
C MET A 339 -22.32 3.79 21.18
N HIS A 340 -23.61 3.73 21.53
CA HIS A 340 -24.31 4.74 22.35
C HIS A 340 -24.69 4.22 23.74
N SER A 341 -24.17 3.06 24.16
CA SER A 341 -24.51 2.38 25.41
C SER A 341 -23.71 2.86 26.61
#